data_AF-F9PSR8-F1
#
_entry.id   AF-F9PSR8-F1
#
_cell.length_a   1.000
_cell.length_b   1.000
_cell.length_c   1.000
_cell.angle_alpha   90.00
_cell.angle_beta   90.00
_cell.angle_gamma   90.00
#
_symmetry.space_group_name_H-M   'P 1'
#
loop_
_entity.id
_entity.type
_entity.pdbx_description
1 polymer ?
#
loop_
_entity_poly.entity_id
_entity_poly.type
_entity_poly.pdbx_seq_one_letter_code
_entity_poly.pdbx_strand_id
1 'polypeptide(L)'
;MDNLYNYFKKFSDKVYFLTVKNIKFNEKKYENIDFPISSNVLLENIKNNKFNENINLTYFLEGILLLNGIDSNFENIEFLNDFIKSKNVNLLHFVKSKINFNDNNYDTIIYNLLIIRGLINLEKMMILF
;
A
#
# COMPACT_ATOMS: atom_id res chain seq x y z
N MET A 1 22.16 -17.15 1.80
CA MET A 1 22.36 -15.96 0.96
C MET A 1 21.16 -15.05 1.16
N ASP A 2 21.38 -13.84 1.65
CA ASP A 2 20.33 -12.82 1.67
C ASP A 2 20.07 -12.37 0.23
N ASN A 3 18.98 -12.86 -0.36
CA ASN A 3 18.52 -12.39 -1.66
C ASN A 3 17.55 -11.21 -1.47
N LEU A 4 17.35 -10.42 -2.52
CA LEU A 4 16.44 -9.27 -2.52
C LEU A 4 15.03 -9.61 -1.99
N TYR A 5 14.58 -10.85 -2.22
CA TYR A 5 13.31 -11.36 -1.72
C TYR A 5 13.24 -11.42 -0.17
N ASN A 6 14.30 -11.87 0.50
CA ASN A 6 14.36 -11.86 1.96
C ASN A 6 14.28 -10.42 2.53
N TYR A 7 14.84 -9.44 1.82
CA TYR A 7 14.74 -8.03 2.22
C TYR A 7 13.32 -7.48 2.04
N PHE A 8 12.64 -7.83 0.95
CA PHE A 8 11.22 -7.48 0.77
C PHE A 8 10.35 -8.10 1.86
N LYS A 9 10.60 -9.36 2.22
CA LYS A 9 9.89 -10.02 3.31
C LYS A 9 10.12 -9.32 4.64
N LYS A 10 11.34 -8.90 4.98
CA LYS A 10 11.59 -8.09 6.19
C LYS A 10 10.84 -6.75 6.18
N PHE A 11 10.61 -6.18 5.00
CA PHE A 11 9.81 -4.96 4.87
C PHE A 11 8.33 -5.14 5.16
N SER A 12 7.81 -6.38 5.29
CA SER A 12 6.43 -6.61 5.74
C SER A 12 6.18 -6.06 7.13
N ASP A 13 7.21 -6.00 7.99
CA ASP A 13 7.12 -5.43 9.34
C ASP A 13 6.78 -3.92 9.30
N LYS A 14 6.95 -3.28 8.14
CA LYS A 14 6.59 -1.87 7.91
C LYS A 14 5.17 -1.69 7.37
N VAL A 15 4.39 -2.76 7.21
CA VAL A 15 2.98 -2.72 6.80
C VAL A 15 2.12 -3.24 7.95
N TYR A 16 1.22 -2.38 8.45
CA TYR A 16 0.23 -2.73 9.46
C TYR A 16 -1.14 -2.88 8.81
N PHE A 17 -2.09 -3.49 9.52
CA PHE A 17 -3.48 -3.60 9.07
C PHE A 17 -4.40 -2.87 10.03
N LEU A 18 -5.30 -2.07 9.47
CA LEU A 18 -6.39 -1.44 10.20
C LEU A 18 -7.72 -1.99 9.71
N THR A 19 -8.56 -2.43 10.65
CA THR A 19 -9.90 -2.91 10.34
C THR A 19 -10.82 -1.72 10.04
N VAL A 20 -11.23 -1.61 8.78
CA VAL A 20 -12.24 -0.66 8.33
C VAL A 20 -13.63 -1.25 8.58
N LYS A 21 -14.40 -0.60 9.45
CA LYS A 21 -15.72 -1.10 9.88
C LYS A 21 -16.73 -1.18 8.75
N ASN A 22 -16.78 -0.18 7.88
CA ASN A 22 -17.71 -0.13 6.76
C ASN A 22 -17.03 0.55 5.57
N ILE A 23 -17.08 -0.08 4.41
CA ILE A 23 -16.60 0.52 3.16
C ILE A 23 -17.49 0.11 1.99
N LYS A 24 -17.72 1.04 1.06
CA LYS A 24 -18.51 0.79 -0.15
C LYS A 24 -17.69 1.09 -1.40
N PHE A 25 -17.65 0.12 -2.31
CA PHE A 25 -17.13 0.29 -3.67
C PHE A 25 -17.65 -0.84 -4.57
N ASN A 26 -17.67 -0.61 -5.88
CA ASN A 26 -18.23 -1.54 -6.88
C ASN A 26 -19.65 -2.00 -6.52
N GLU A 27 -20.49 -1.06 -6.07
CA GLU A 27 -21.88 -1.27 -5.65
C GLU A 27 -22.08 -2.23 -4.45
N LYS A 28 -20.99 -2.79 -3.90
CA LYS A 28 -21.00 -3.70 -2.74
C LYS A 28 -20.61 -2.96 -1.46
N LYS A 29 -21.24 -3.35 -0.36
CA LYS A 29 -20.86 -2.95 1.00
C LYS A 29 -20.03 -4.06 1.62
N TYR A 30 -18.90 -3.70 2.20
CA TYR A 30 -18.03 -4.59 2.95
C TYR A 30 -17.92 -4.11 4.39
N GLU A 31 -17.84 -5.06 5.31
CA GLU A 31 -17.82 -4.79 6.75
C GLU A 31 -16.63 -5.50 7.39
N ASN A 32 -15.99 -4.82 8.36
CA ASN A 32 -14.84 -5.33 9.11
C ASN A 32 -13.72 -5.87 8.20
N ILE A 33 -13.30 -5.08 7.21
CA ILE A 33 -12.23 -5.48 6.29
C ILE A 33 -10.91 -4.85 6.72
N ASP A 34 -9.86 -5.66 6.74
CA ASP A 34 -8.52 -5.19 7.04
C ASP A 34 -7.86 -4.55 5.82
N PHE A 35 -7.42 -3.30 5.99
CA PHE A 35 -6.68 -2.56 4.98
C PHE A 35 -5.23 -2.35 5.41
N PRO A 36 -4.26 -2.58 4.51
CA PRO A 36 -2.86 -2.32 4.83
C PRO A 36 -2.60 -0.81 4.88
N ILE A 37 -1.78 -0.39 5.84
CA ILE A 37 -1.29 0.97 6.05
C ILE A 37 0.21 0.92 6.30
N SER A 38 0.97 1.90 5.78
CA SER A 38 2.40 1.96 6.10
C SER A 38 2.63 2.38 7.55
N SER A 39 3.63 1.79 8.17
CA SER A 39 4.09 2.08 9.53
C SER A 39 4.38 3.57 9.74
N ASN A 40 5.02 4.22 8.77
CA ASN A 40 5.32 5.64 8.81
C ASN A 40 4.05 6.49 8.92
N VAL A 41 3.06 6.21 8.06
CA VAL A 41 1.78 6.92 8.06
C VAL A 41 1.03 6.66 9.37
N LEU A 42 1.01 5.42 9.86
CA LEU A 42 0.38 5.07 11.13
C LEU A 42 1.01 5.84 12.30
N LEU A 43 2.33 5.81 12.40
CA LEU A 43 3.09 6.48 13.47
C LEU A 43 2.92 8.00 13.42
N GLU A 44 2.94 8.61 12.24
CA GLU A 44 2.74 10.05 12.08
C GLU A 44 1.33 10.46 12.55
N ASN A 45 0.31 9.68 12.23
CA ASN A 45 -1.05 9.98 12.64
C ASN A 45 -1.26 9.81 14.15
N ILE A 46 -0.67 8.77 14.76
CA ILE A 46 -0.70 8.58 16.22
C ILE A 46 -0.02 9.76 16.93
N LYS A 47 1.20 10.13 16.49
CA LYS A 47 1.96 11.24 17.10
C LYS A 47 1.20 12.57 17.04
N ASN A 48 0.44 12.78 15.98
CA ASN A 48 -0.27 14.03 15.75
C ASN A 48 -1.76 14.00 16.14
N ASN A 49 -2.26 12.89 16.73
CA ASN A 49 -3.69 12.68 17.00
C ASN A 49 -4.61 13.00 15.79
N LYS A 50 -4.17 12.61 14.59
CA LYS A 50 -4.86 12.93 13.33
C LYS A 50 -5.88 11.87 12.89
N PHE A 51 -5.86 10.67 13.49
CA PHE A 51 -6.94 9.71 13.27
C PHE A 51 -8.20 10.22 13.98
N ASN A 52 -9.12 10.79 13.19
CA ASN A 52 -10.49 11.06 13.58
C ASN A 52 -11.38 9.85 13.20
N GLU A 53 -12.70 10.00 13.26
CA GLU A 53 -13.64 8.94 12.86
C GLU A 53 -13.50 8.50 11.38
N ASN A 54 -12.87 9.31 10.52
CA ASN A 54 -12.76 9.09 9.08
C ASN A 54 -11.29 9.13 8.59
N ILE A 55 -10.72 7.95 8.33
CA ILE A 55 -9.34 7.83 7.87
C ILE A 55 -9.19 8.27 6.39
N ASN A 56 -8.15 9.04 6.09
CA ASN A 56 -7.85 9.46 4.73
C ASN A 56 -7.48 8.26 3.84
N LEU A 57 -8.15 8.14 2.69
CA LEU A 57 -7.92 7.09 1.69
C LEU A 57 -6.45 6.95 1.29
N THR A 58 -5.73 8.06 1.19
CA THR A 58 -4.32 8.08 0.75
C THR A 58 -3.40 7.27 1.67
N TYR A 59 -3.81 7.04 2.92
CA TYR A 59 -3.06 6.22 3.88
C TYR A 59 -3.08 4.74 3.51
N PHE A 60 -4.17 4.26 2.91
CA PHE A 60 -4.29 2.88 2.47
C PHE A 60 -3.62 2.65 1.11
N LEU A 61 -3.58 3.65 0.23
CA LEU A 61 -2.94 3.53 -1.09
C LEU A 61 -1.47 3.11 -0.98
N GLU A 62 -0.72 3.74 -0.07
CA GLU A 62 0.68 3.41 0.16
C GLU A 62 0.84 1.98 0.70
N GLY A 63 0.02 1.58 1.67
CA GLY A 63 0.05 0.24 2.26
C GLY A 63 -0.27 -0.86 1.23
N ILE A 64 -1.26 -0.65 0.38
CA ILE A 64 -1.63 -1.62 -0.68
C ILE A 64 -0.53 -1.71 -1.74
N LEU A 65 0.09 -0.60 -2.14
CA LEU A 65 1.22 -0.62 -3.08
C LEU A 65 2.43 -1.34 -2.48
N LEU A 66 2.75 -1.08 -1.21
CA LEU A 66 3.80 -1.83 -0.51
C LEU A 66 3.50 -3.32 -0.46
N LEU A 67 2.27 -3.70 -0.15
CA LEU A 67 1.86 -5.11 -0.10
C LEU A 67 2.01 -5.78 -1.47
N ASN A 68 1.52 -5.15 -2.55
CA ASN A 68 1.75 -5.62 -3.93
C ASN A 68 3.25 -5.73 -4.26
N GLY A 69 4.06 -4.80 -3.74
CA GLY A 69 5.51 -4.78 -3.93
C GLY A 69 6.24 -5.87 -3.15
N ILE A 70 5.71 -6.31 -2.01
CA ILE A 70 6.29 -7.35 -1.14
C ILE A 70 5.84 -8.73 -1.64
N ASP A 71 4.52 -8.94 -1.68
CA ASP A 71 3.85 -10.18 -2.03
C ASP A 71 2.61 -9.90 -2.89
N SER A 72 2.78 -10.00 -4.21
CA SER A 72 1.69 -9.81 -5.18
C SER A 72 0.68 -10.96 -5.21
N ASN A 73 0.91 -12.03 -4.45
CA ASN A 73 0.03 -13.20 -4.37
C ASN A 73 -0.67 -13.30 -3.01
N PHE A 74 -0.64 -12.23 -2.22
CA PHE A 74 -1.35 -12.18 -0.94
C PHE A 74 -2.84 -12.45 -1.13
N GLU A 75 -3.46 -13.22 -0.23
CA GLU A 75 -4.82 -13.77 -0.40
C GLU A 75 -5.88 -12.71 -0.75
N ASN A 76 -5.81 -11.53 -0.15
CA ASN A 76 -6.78 -10.45 -0.37
C ASN A 76 -6.33 -9.39 -1.38
N ILE A 77 -5.25 -9.64 -2.13
CA ILE A 77 -4.65 -8.61 -2.99
C ILE A 77 -5.58 -8.16 -4.13
N GLU A 78 -6.36 -9.07 -4.71
CA GLU A 78 -7.33 -8.74 -5.77
C GLU A 78 -8.38 -7.75 -5.28
N PHE A 79 -8.97 -8.02 -4.11
CA PHE A 79 -9.92 -7.13 -3.47
C PHE A 79 -9.33 -5.73 -3.21
N LEU A 80 -8.10 -5.67 -2.70
CA LEU A 80 -7.42 -4.40 -2.43
C LEU A 80 -7.09 -3.64 -3.73
N ASN A 81 -6.75 -4.36 -4.79
CA ASN A 81 -6.46 -3.79 -6.09
C ASN A 81 -7.73 -3.23 -6.75
N ASP A 82 -8.84 -3.96 -6.67
CA ASP A 82 -10.14 -3.49 -7.13
C ASP A 82 -10.62 -2.26 -6.35
N PHE A 83 -10.36 -2.24 -5.04
CA PHE A 83 -10.61 -1.08 -4.22
C PHE A 83 -9.84 0.15 -4.73
N ILE A 84 -8.52 0.05 -4.94
CA ILE A 84 -7.73 1.16 -5.49
C ILE A 84 -8.27 1.62 -6.84
N LYS A 85 -8.54 0.69 -7.75
CA LYS A 85 -9.05 0.98 -9.10
C LYS A 85 -10.37 1.76 -9.02
N SER A 86 -11.25 1.42 -8.08
CA SER A 86 -12.54 2.10 -7.89
C SER A 86 -12.42 3.58 -7.47
N LYS A 87 -11.25 4.02 -6.99
CA LYS A 87 -11.05 5.37 -6.44
C LYS A 87 -10.58 6.40 -7.47
N ASN A 88 -10.36 5.99 -8.72
CA ASN A 88 -9.93 6.86 -9.82
C ASN A 88 -8.75 7.76 -9.46
N VAL A 89 -7.77 7.20 -8.74
CA VAL A 89 -6.57 7.93 -8.30
C VAL A 89 -5.49 7.85 -9.38
N ASN A 90 -4.81 8.96 -9.65
CA ASN A 90 -3.61 8.94 -10.50
C ASN A 90 -2.44 8.30 -9.73
N LEU A 91 -2.32 6.97 -9.87
CA LEU A 91 -1.32 6.18 -9.14
C LEU A 91 0.11 6.51 -9.50
N LEU A 92 0.39 6.84 -10.77
CA LEU A 92 1.72 7.27 -11.19
C LEU A 92 2.13 8.56 -10.47
N HIS A 93 1.22 9.53 -10.38
CA HIS A 93 1.46 10.77 -9.66
C HIS A 93 1.62 10.53 -8.15
N PHE A 94 0.78 9.67 -7.57
CA PHE A 94 0.91 9.25 -6.17
C PHE A 94 2.26 8.60 -5.88
N VAL A 95 2.69 7.65 -6.71
CA VAL A 95 3.99 6.97 -6.56
C VAL A 95 5.14 7.97 -6.66
N LYS A 96 5.09 8.90 -7.62
CA LYS A 96 6.12 9.95 -7.76
C LYS A 96 6.23 10.84 -6.53
N SER A 97 5.13 11.13 -5.83
CA SER A 97 5.16 11.97 -4.62
C SER A 97 5.71 11.25 -3.39
N LYS A 98 5.85 9.92 -3.45
CA LYS A 98 6.35 9.08 -2.33
C LYS A 98 7.82 8.73 -2.44
N ILE A 99 8.38 8.71 -3.65
CA ILE A 99 9.76 8.30 -3.89
C ILE A 99 10.72 9.44 -3.54
N ASN A 100 11.81 9.10 -2.83
CA ASN A 100 12.93 10.03 -2.62
C ASN A 100 14.22 9.44 -3.21
N PHE A 101 14.68 9.99 -4.33
CA PHE A 101 15.89 9.54 -5.03
C PHE A 101 17.18 10.14 -4.47
N ASN A 102 17.10 11.17 -3.62
CA ASN A 102 18.28 11.88 -3.12
C ASN A 102 18.80 11.31 -1.80
N ASP A 103 18.10 10.33 -1.23
CA ASP A 103 18.49 9.66 0.01
C ASP A 103 19.06 8.27 -0.30
N ASN A 104 20.35 8.11 -0.01
CA ASN A 104 21.10 6.87 -0.24
C ASN A 104 20.97 5.87 0.91
N ASN A 105 20.10 6.13 1.89
CA ASN A 105 19.77 5.15 2.92
C ASN A 105 19.19 3.88 2.28
N TYR A 106 19.73 2.72 2.65
CA TYR A 106 19.30 1.42 2.18
C TYR A 106 17.78 1.20 2.34
N ASP A 107 17.21 1.61 3.47
CA ASP A 107 15.76 1.50 3.71
C ASP A 107 14.96 2.34 2.71
N THR A 108 15.43 3.54 2.39
CA THR A 108 14.80 4.41 1.40
C THR A 108 14.88 3.80 0.01
N ILE A 109 16.02 3.21 -0.35
CA ILE A 109 16.20 2.51 -1.63
C ILE A 109 15.23 1.32 -1.74
N ILE A 110 15.14 0.47 -0.70
CA ILE A 110 14.22 -0.68 -0.70
C ILE A 110 12.76 -0.21 -0.75
N TYR A 111 12.39 0.83 0.01
CA TYR A 111 11.06 1.41 -0.06
C TYR A 111 10.70 1.89 -1.47
N ASN A 112 11.60 2.64 -2.12
CA ASN A 112 11.41 3.12 -3.49
C ASN A 112 11.19 1.95 -4.46
N LEU A 113 12.02 0.90 -4.36
CA LEU A 113 11.89 -0.30 -5.18
C LEU A 113 10.56 -1.01 -4.95
N LEU A 114 10.10 -1.14 -3.70
CA LEU A 114 8.85 -1.79 -3.36
C LEU A 114 7.64 -1.03 -3.89
N ILE A 115 7.60 0.29 -3.74
CA ILE A 115 6.50 1.12 -4.25
C ILE A 115 6.43 1.04 -5.79
N ILE A 116 7.57 1.10 -6.48
CA ILE A 116 7.62 0.95 -7.95
C ILE A 116 7.19 -0.45 -8.37
N ARG A 117 7.70 -1.49 -7.70
CA ARG A 117 7.31 -2.89 -7.96
C ARG A 117 5.82 -3.11 -7.73
N GLY A 118 5.27 -2.52 -6.67
CA GLY A 118 3.86 -2.56 -6.33
C GLY A 118 2.99 -1.97 -7.44
N LEU A 119 3.38 -0.80 -7.97
CA LEU A 119 2.71 -0.19 -9.11
C LEU A 119 2.76 -1.12 -10.34
N ILE A 120 3.93 -1.66 -10.67
CA ILE A 120 4.09 -2.57 -11.82
C ILE A 120 3.20 -3.82 -11.67
N ASN A 121 3.14 -4.41 -10.47
CA ASN A 121 2.32 -5.59 -10.22
C ASN A 121 0.82 -5.27 -10.34
N LEU A 122 0.39 -4.12 -9.82
CA LEU A 122 -0.98 -3.64 -9.96
C LEU A 122 -1.36 -3.43 -11.44
N GLU A 123 -0.49 -2.80 -12.23
CA GLU A 123 -0.69 -2.52 -13.66
C GLU A 123 -0.58 -3.79 -14.53
N LYS A 124 0.27 -4.76 -14.17
CA LYS A 124 0.32 -6.06 -14.88
C LYS A 124 -1.00 -6.82 -14.77
N MET A 125 -1.67 -6.74 -13.63
CA MET A 125 -3.03 -7.26 -13.47
C MET A 125 -4.06 -6.52 -14.35
N MET A 126 -3.72 -5.39 -15.00
CA MET A 126 -4.58 -4.68 -15.95
C MET A 126 -4.45 -5.15 -17.40
N ILE A 127 -3.40 -5.88 -17.78
CA ILE A 127 -3.15 -6.29 -19.17
C ILE A 127 -3.75 -7.69 -19.48
N LEU A 128 -4.26 -8.39 -18.45
CA LEU A 128 -4.78 -9.77 -18.56
C LEU A 128 -6.29 -9.87 -18.82
N PHE A 129 -6.97 -8.77 -19.17
CA PHE A 129 -8.39 -8.72 -19.57
C PHE A 129 -8.55 -7.90 -20.84
#